data_AF-A0A975HHI5-F1
#
_entry.id   AF-A0A975HHI5-F1
#
_cell.length_a   1.000
_cell.length_b   1.000
_cell.length_c   1.000
_cell.angle_alpha   90.00
_cell.angle_beta   90.00
_cell.angle_gamma   90.00
#
_symmetry.space_group_name_H-M   'P 1'
#
loop_
_entity.id
_entity.type
_entity.pdbx_description
1 polymer ?
#
loop_
_entity_poly.entity_id
_entity_poly.type
_entity_poly.pdbx_seq_one_letter_code
_entity_poly.pdbx_strand_id
1 'polypeptide(L)'
;MKLNPISSVTALVLGTALLSACGEAPKDSMAKPEEMASTTTSNQIKVNPESLWDTYESLATKIKDQHTSASFKTLNTDAQQLTRLSTELLPQFIEANQECKQYLSVAINSVDVMLNLSLDQIEADYHADGKLPAMNDVKCYHAKDLLVHPATVAVIANRLPENNESRAMIHDEIAEVLEHLKQVQQASVRN
;
A
#
# COMPACT_ATOMS: atom_id res chain seq x y z
N MET A 1 -49.11 -15.32 10.38
CA MET A 1 -49.67 -14.27 11.27
C MET A 1 -49.16 -14.50 12.68
N LYS A 2 -48.31 -13.58 13.16
CA LYS A 2 -48.19 -13.10 14.56
C LYS A 2 -47.07 -12.06 14.58
N LEU A 3 -47.47 -10.80 14.39
CA LEU A 3 -46.69 -9.61 14.65
C LEU A 3 -46.71 -9.34 16.16
N ASN A 4 -45.64 -8.80 16.72
CA ASN A 4 -45.66 -8.11 18.01
C ASN A 4 -44.54 -7.05 18.08
N PRO A 5 -44.68 -6.03 18.97
CA PRO A 5 -44.50 -4.64 18.55
C PRO A 5 -43.25 -3.92 19.07
N ILE A 6 -43.05 -2.79 18.40
CA ILE A 6 -42.22 -1.61 18.59
C ILE A 6 -42.17 -1.13 20.05
N SER A 7 -40.97 -0.73 20.51
CA SER A 7 -40.81 0.22 21.60
C SER A 7 -39.76 1.27 21.21
N SER A 8 -40.24 2.48 20.97
CA SER A 8 -39.43 3.70 20.84
C SER A 8 -39.03 4.21 22.22
N VAL A 9 -37.79 4.67 22.37
CA VAL A 9 -37.43 5.65 23.40
C VAL A 9 -36.62 6.76 22.74
N THR A 10 -37.28 7.91 22.62
CA THR A 10 -36.71 9.20 22.27
C THR A 10 -36.01 9.76 23.51
N ALA A 11 -34.75 10.19 23.38
CA ALA A 11 -34.14 11.10 24.35
C ALA A 11 -33.46 12.25 23.59
N LEU A 12 -34.15 13.38 23.66
CA LEU A 12 -33.73 14.70 23.20
C LEU A 12 -32.94 15.35 24.33
N VAL A 13 -31.72 15.82 24.09
CA VAL A 13 -31.09 16.85 24.94
C VAL A 13 -30.46 17.91 24.04
N LEU A 14 -31.08 19.09 24.06
CA LEU A 14 -30.52 20.35 23.58
C LEU A 14 -29.40 20.79 24.51
N GLY A 15 -28.28 21.23 23.94
CA GLY A 15 -27.25 22.01 24.62
C GLY A 15 -26.85 23.19 23.75
N THR A 16 -27.29 24.38 24.15
CA THR A 16 -27.07 25.67 23.47
C THR A 16 -25.65 26.22 23.63
N ALA A 17 -25.28 27.05 22.66
CA ALA A 17 -24.02 27.73 22.41
C ALA A 17 -23.53 28.66 23.53
N LEU A 18 -22.21 28.94 23.53
CA LEU A 18 -21.64 30.26 23.81
C LEU A 18 -20.37 30.50 22.96
N LEU A 19 -20.40 31.59 22.17
CA LEU A 19 -19.23 32.23 21.59
C LEU A 19 -18.46 32.96 22.72
N SER A 20 -17.13 33.02 22.62
CA SER A 20 -16.38 34.16 23.12
C SER A 20 -15.14 34.39 22.27
N ALA A 21 -15.11 35.55 21.62
CA ALA A 21 -13.98 36.14 20.93
C ALA A 21 -13.34 37.19 21.87
N CYS A 22 -12.01 37.20 21.95
CA CYS A 22 -11.15 38.29 22.45
C CYS A 22 -9.85 38.18 21.63
N GLY A 23 -9.45 39.18 20.84
CA GLY A 23 -8.72 40.38 21.29
C GLY A 23 -7.22 40.14 21.02
N GLU A 24 -6.34 41.02 20.56
CA GLU A 24 -6.33 42.44 20.21
C GLU A 24 -5.07 42.63 19.35
N ALA A 25 -5.07 43.57 18.41
CA ALA A 25 -3.86 44.00 17.72
C ALA A 25 -3.30 45.26 18.39
N PRO A 26 -1.98 45.34 18.66
CA PRO A 26 -1.31 46.61 18.88
C PRO A 26 -0.64 47.12 17.60
N LYS A 27 -0.83 48.42 17.37
CA LYS A 27 -0.15 49.25 16.38
C LYS A 27 1.17 49.80 16.94
N ASP A 28 2.11 49.99 16.01
CA ASP A 28 3.19 50.98 15.97
C ASP A 28 4.21 51.06 17.10
N SER A 29 5.47 50.73 16.76
CA SER A 29 6.56 51.66 17.02
C SER A 29 7.73 51.45 16.04
N MET A 30 8.12 52.54 15.39
CA MET A 30 9.29 52.63 14.52
C MET A 30 10.56 52.60 15.38
N ALA A 31 11.47 51.67 15.07
CA ALA A 31 12.88 51.76 15.45
C ALA A 31 13.77 51.43 14.24
N LYS A 32 14.82 52.23 14.11
CA LYS A 32 15.83 52.36 13.05
C LYS A 32 16.59 51.05 12.77
N PRO A 33 17.11 50.83 11.53
CA PRO A 33 17.85 49.63 11.19
C PRO A 33 19.29 49.70 11.71
N GLU A 34 19.66 48.76 12.56
CA GLU A 34 21.05 48.42 12.82
C GLU A 34 21.32 47.01 12.30
N GLU A 35 22.24 47.00 11.35
CA GLU A 35 22.93 45.87 10.74
C GLU A 35 23.39 44.87 11.80
N MET A 36 22.75 43.70 11.84
CA MET A 36 23.30 42.51 12.49
C MET A 36 23.24 41.35 11.52
N ALA A 37 24.43 40.79 11.28
CA ALA A 37 24.72 39.67 10.43
C ALA A 37 23.70 38.54 10.61
N SER A 38 22.87 38.33 9.59
CA SER A 38 22.01 37.17 9.48
C SER A 38 22.89 35.99 9.06
N THR A 39 23.47 35.30 10.05
CA THR A 39 23.94 33.94 9.87
C THR A 39 22.69 33.06 9.73
N THR A 40 22.13 33.04 8.53
CA THR A 40 21.15 32.03 8.13
C THR A 40 21.92 30.72 8.02
N THR A 41 22.06 30.02 9.15
CA THR A 41 22.34 28.60 9.15
C THR A 41 21.14 27.94 8.51
N SER A 42 21.21 27.77 7.19
CA SER A 42 20.31 26.95 6.42
C SER A 42 20.52 25.53 6.93
N ASN A 43 19.70 25.14 7.91
CA ASN A 43 19.57 23.77 8.34
C ASN A 43 18.87 23.06 7.17
N GLN A 44 19.67 22.70 6.16
CA GLN A 44 19.27 21.86 5.05
C GLN A 44 18.87 20.54 5.69
N ILE A 45 17.56 20.38 5.93
CA ILE A 45 16.96 19.08 6.20
C ILE A 45 17.37 18.24 5.01
N LYS A 46 18.32 17.34 5.24
CA LYS A 46 18.75 16.35 4.26
C LYS A 46 17.56 15.43 4.06
N VAL A 47 16.66 15.81 3.15
CA VAL A 47 15.56 14.95 2.73
C VAL A 47 16.23 13.71 2.16
N ASN A 48 16.20 12.61 2.92
CA ASN A 48 16.70 11.35 2.42
C ASN A 48 15.76 10.96 1.28
N PRO A 49 16.26 10.67 0.07
CA PRO A 49 15.39 10.15 -0.98
C PRO A 49 14.66 8.92 -0.43
N GLU A 50 13.35 8.89 -0.60
CA GLU A 50 12.50 7.76 -0.19
C GLU A 50 13.06 6.48 -0.81
N SER A 51 13.24 5.44 0.00
CA SER A 51 13.76 4.19 -0.54
C SER A 51 12.70 3.51 -1.42
N LEU A 52 13.12 2.62 -2.31
CA LEU A 52 12.18 1.84 -3.11
C LEU A 52 11.24 1.00 -2.23
N TRP A 53 11.72 0.53 -1.08
CA TRP A 53 10.93 -0.19 -0.09
C TRP A 53 9.84 0.68 0.51
N ASP A 54 10.16 1.92 0.90
CA ASP A 54 9.18 2.87 1.43
C ASP A 54 8.14 3.24 0.36
N THR A 55 8.57 3.42 -0.88
CA THR A 55 7.67 3.69 -2.02
C THR A 55 6.69 2.53 -2.24
N TYR A 56 7.19 1.29 -2.19
CA TYR A 56 6.38 0.09 -2.32
C TYR A 56 5.36 -0.03 -1.17
N GLU A 57 5.81 0.15 0.07
CA GLU A 57 4.94 0.11 1.26
C GLU A 57 3.86 1.18 1.24
N SER A 58 4.24 2.42 0.87
CA SER A 58 3.32 3.56 0.76
C SER A 58 2.22 3.30 -0.26
N LEU A 59 2.57 2.75 -1.43
CA LEU A 59 1.58 2.42 -2.46
C LEU A 59 0.67 1.25 -2.04
N ALA A 60 1.23 0.21 -1.41
CA ALA A 60 0.42 -0.90 -0.87
C ALA A 60 -0.57 -0.42 0.20
N THR A 61 -0.10 0.43 1.12
CA THR A 61 -0.93 1.05 2.17
C THR A 61 -2.03 1.92 1.56
N LYS A 62 -1.70 2.74 0.55
CA LYS A 62 -2.68 3.55 -0.18
C LYS A 62 -3.77 2.67 -0.79
N ILE A 63 -3.43 1.59 -1.49
CA ILE A 63 -4.40 0.64 -2.07
C ILE A 63 -5.28 0.05 -0.98
N LYS A 64 -4.69 -0.41 0.12
CA LYS A 64 -5.42 -0.96 1.27
C LYS A 64 -6.41 0.05 1.87
N ASP A 65 -6.00 1.29 2.09
CA ASP A 65 -6.85 2.28 2.74
C ASP A 65 -7.99 2.77 1.83
N GLN A 66 -7.76 2.79 0.51
CA GLN A 66 -8.76 3.25 -0.46
C GLN A 66 -9.61 2.13 -1.08
N HIS A 67 -9.42 0.86 -0.70
CA HIS A 67 -10.09 -0.28 -1.35
C HIS A 67 -11.63 -0.19 -1.36
N THR A 68 -12.24 0.51 -0.41
CA THR A 68 -13.71 0.74 -0.35
C THR A 68 -14.19 1.96 -1.12
N SER A 69 -13.34 2.95 -1.34
CA SER A 69 -13.73 4.29 -1.82
C SER A 69 -13.24 4.58 -3.24
N ALA A 70 -12.11 4.01 -3.64
CA ALA A 70 -11.58 4.15 -4.99
C ALA A 70 -12.34 3.27 -6.00
N SER A 71 -12.37 3.76 -7.24
CA SER A 71 -12.89 2.99 -8.37
C SER A 71 -11.98 1.80 -8.69
N PHE A 72 -12.54 0.75 -9.27
CA PHE A 72 -11.75 -0.40 -9.71
C PHE A 72 -10.69 -0.04 -10.77
N LYS A 73 -10.96 0.95 -11.62
CA LYS A 73 -9.95 1.49 -12.54
C LYS A 73 -8.73 2.08 -11.81
N THR A 74 -8.96 2.81 -10.72
CA THR A 74 -7.89 3.38 -9.90
C THR A 74 -7.11 2.28 -9.18
N LEU A 75 -7.82 1.35 -8.54
CA LEU A 75 -7.20 0.21 -7.84
C LEU A 75 -6.37 -0.65 -8.80
N ASN A 76 -6.88 -0.92 -10.00
CA ASN A 76 -6.13 -1.64 -11.04
C ASN A 76 -4.85 -0.89 -11.45
N THR A 77 -4.92 0.42 -11.66
CA THR A 77 -3.76 1.23 -12.04
C THR A 77 -2.69 1.21 -10.95
N ASP A 78 -3.10 1.45 -9.70
CA ASP A 78 -2.19 1.45 -8.55
C ASP A 78 -1.59 0.06 -8.31
N ALA A 79 -2.38 -1.01 -8.43
CA ALA A 79 -1.91 -2.38 -8.24
C ALA A 79 -0.96 -2.85 -9.35
N GLN A 80 -1.19 -2.43 -10.61
CA GLN A 80 -0.23 -2.64 -11.69
C GLN A 80 1.09 -1.93 -11.39
N GLN A 81 1.05 -0.68 -10.91
CA GLN A 81 2.25 0.05 -10.52
C GLN A 81 2.98 -0.66 -9.37
N LEU A 82 2.26 -1.13 -8.34
CA LEU A 82 2.83 -1.89 -7.23
C LEU A 82 3.49 -3.19 -7.71
N THR A 83 2.84 -3.89 -8.64
CA THR A 83 3.41 -5.07 -9.31
C THR A 83 4.72 -4.74 -10.02
N ARG A 84 4.82 -3.59 -10.71
CA ARG A 84 6.08 -3.17 -11.35
C ARG A 84 7.16 -2.79 -10.36
N LEU A 85 6.83 -2.10 -9.28
CA LEU A 85 7.78 -1.81 -8.20
C LEU A 85 8.37 -3.10 -7.62
N SER A 86 7.58 -4.19 -7.51
CA SER A 86 8.11 -5.48 -7.09
C SER A 86 9.24 -5.99 -8.01
N THR A 87 9.19 -5.72 -9.31
CA THR A 87 10.23 -6.16 -10.27
C THR A 87 11.55 -5.41 -10.10
N GLU A 88 11.52 -4.22 -9.50
CA GLU A 88 12.70 -3.42 -9.17
C GLU A 88 13.26 -3.79 -7.78
N LEU A 89 12.37 -4.19 -6.86
CA LEU A 89 12.69 -4.55 -5.48
C LEU A 89 13.27 -5.96 -5.36
N LEU A 90 12.68 -6.95 -6.05
CA LEU A 90 13.10 -8.35 -5.95
C LEU A 90 14.54 -8.63 -6.39
N PRO A 91 15.14 -7.92 -7.36
CA PRO A 91 16.57 -8.01 -7.62
C PRO A 91 17.44 -7.72 -6.39
N GLN A 92 17.07 -6.74 -5.54
CA GLN A 92 17.80 -6.44 -4.31
C GLN A 92 17.69 -7.59 -3.29
N PHE A 93 16.51 -8.20 -3.20
CA PHE A 93 16.32 -9.39 -2.37
C PHE A 93 17.17 -10.58 -2.85
N ILE A 94 17.20 -10.80 -4.17
CA ILE A 94 18.02 -11.83 -4.82
C ILE A 94 19.50 -11.64 -4.48
N GLU A 95 20.02 -10.40 -4.46
CA GLU A 95 21.42 -10.13 -4.11
C GLU A 95 21.82 -10.66 -2.74
N ALA A 96 20.91 -10.65 -1.77
CA ALA A 96 21.12 -11.23 -0.43
C ALA A 96 20.75 -12.73 -0.35
N ASN A 97 19.93 -13.23 -1.28
CA ASN A 97 19.34 -14.57 -1.26
C ASN A 97 19.46 -15.24 -2.64
N GLN A 98 20.68 -15.59 -3.05
CA GLN A 98 20.99 -16.12 -4.39
C GLN A 98 20.25 -17.43 -4.71
N GLU A 99 19.90 -18.23 -3.71
CA GLU A 99 19.07 -19.41 -3.83
C GLU A 99 17.68 -19.12 -4.42
N CYS A 100 17.15 -17.91 -4.21
CA CYS A 100 15.86 -17.50 -4.76
C CYS A 100 15.94 -17.05 -6.23
N LYS A 101 17.15 -16.89 -6.79
CA LYS A 101 17.36 -16.23 -8.08
C LYS A 101 16.57 -16.87 -9.22
N GLN A 102 16.68 -18.19 -9.40
CA GLN A 102 16.00 -18.88 -10.49
C GLN A 102 14.48 -18.73 -10.39
N TYR A 103 13.96 -18.94 -9.18
CA TYR A 103 12.55 -18.87 -8.88
C TYR A 103 11.96 -17.48 -9.13
N LEU A 104 12.56 -16.46 -8.49
CA LEU A 104 12.09 -15.08 -8.59
C LEU A 104 12.30 -14.48 -9.98
N SER A 105 13.35 -14.88 -10.71
CA SER A 105 13.55 -14.40 -12.09
C SER A 105 12.42 -14.87 -13.01
N VAL A 106 11.90 -16.10 -12.85
CA VAL A 106 10.76 -16.57 -13.65
C VAL A 106 9.49 -15.79 -13.30
N ALA A 107 9.25 -15.51 -12.02
CA ALA A 107 8.12 -14.69 -11.58
C ALA A 107 8.22 -13.26 -12.14
N ILE A 108 9.37 -12.59 -11.99
CA ILE A 108 9.63 -11.24 -12.51
C ILE A 108 9.39 -11.17 -14.02
N ASN A 109 9.90 -12.14 -14.78
CA ASN A 109 9.74 -12.18 -16.24
C ASN A 109 8.30 -12.50 -16.69
N SER A 110 7.43 -12.87 -15.76
CA SER A 110 6.04 -13.25 -16.03
C SER A 110 5.03 -12.13 -15.74
N VAL A 111 5.44 -10.94 -15.29
CA VAL A 111 4.49 -9.89 -14.88
C VAL A 111 3.50 -9.52 -15.99
N ASP A 112 3.97 -9.35 -17.23
CA ASP A 112 3.07 -9.04 -18.35
C ASP A 112 2.05 -10.15 -18.60
N VAL A 113 2.43 -11.40 -18.37
CA VAL A 113 1.52 -12.54 -18.45
C VAL A 113 0.51 -12.47 -17.31
N MET A 114 0.97 -12.35 -16.06
CA MET A 114 0.14 -12.33 -14.85
C MET A 114 -0.97 -11.27 -14.93
N LEU A 115 -0.62 -10.05 -15.33
CA LEU A 115 -1.58 -8.93 -15.42
C LEU A 115 -2.70 -9.14 -16.46
N ASN A 116 -2.53 -10.12 -17.36
CA ASN A 116 -3.50 -10.45 -18.39
C ASN A 116 -4.30 -11.74 -18.11
N LEU A 117 -3.98 -12.48 -17.05
CA LEU A 117 -4.68 -13.70 -16.68
C LEU A 117 -6.11 -13.46 -16.17
N SER A 118 -6.88 -14.54 -16.09
CA SER A 118 -8.06 -14.61 -15.22
C SER A 118 -7.65 -14.87 -13.76
N LEU A 119 -8.58 -14.68 -12.82
CA LEU A 119 -8.33 -14.95 -11.41
C LEU A 119 -7.88 -16.41 -11.19
N ASP A 120 -8.66 -17.39 -11.67
CA ASP A 120 -8.33 -18.82 -11.53
C ASP A 120 -6.93 -19.17 -12.09
N GLN A 121 -6.52 -18.51 -13.18
CA GLN A 121 -5.21 -18.74 -13.78
C GLN A 121 -4.09 -18.16 -12.94
N ILE A 122 -4.18 -16.92 -12.44
CA ILE A 122 -3.11 -16.36 -11.61
C ILE A 122 -2.99 -17.15 -10.28
N GLU A 123 -4.11 -17.60 -9.73
CA GLU A 123 -4.13 -18.47 -8.56
C GLU A 123 -3.37 -19.78 -8.81
N ALA A 124 -3.72 -20.52 -9.86
CA ALA A 124 -3.10 -21.81 -10.15
C ALA A 124 -1.65 -21.70 -10.63
N ASP A 125 -1.36 -20.72 -11.48
CA ASP A 125 -0.07 -20.61 -12.16
C ASP A 125 1.00 -19.94 -11.29
N TYR A 126 0.62 -19.00 -10.42
CA TYR A 126 1.58 -18.15 -9.70
C TYR A 126 1.36 -18.06 -8.19
N HIS A 127 0.13 -18.08 -7.65
CA HIS A 127 -0.05 -18.25 -6.19
C HIS A 127 0.35 -19.67 -5.76
N ALA A 128 -0.14 -20.68 -6.49
CA ALA A 128 0.13 -22.09 -6.25
C ALA A 128 1.32 -22.66 -7.04
N ASP A 129 2.16 -21.78 -7.60
CA ASP A 129 3.44 -22.11 -8.26
C ASP A 129 3.35 -23.00 -9.51
N GLY A 130 2.18 -23.16 -10.15
CA GLY A 130 2.00 -24.06 -11.29
C GLY A 130 2.88 -23.77 -12.51
N LYS A 131 3.37 -22.54 -12.67
CA LYS A 131 4.31 -22.12 -13.74
C LYS A 131 5.70 -21.75 -13.22
N LEU A 132 5.94 -21.85 -11.92
CA LEU A 132 7.22 -21.51 -11.33
C LEU A 132 8.10 -22.76 -11.17
N PRO A 133 9.45 -22.61 -11.18
CA PRO A 133 10.33 -23.70 -10.82
C PRO A 133 10.04 -24.19 -9.41
N ALA A 134 10.33 -25.46 -9.13
CA ALA A 134 10.29 -25.95 -7.76
C ALA A 134 11.19 -25.10 -6.85
N MET A 135 10.64 -24.66 -5.73
CA MET A 135 11.32 -23.97 -4.65
C MET A 135 10.93 -24.67 -3.35
N ASN A 136 11.74 -24.55 -2.30
CA ASN A 136 11.40 -25.10 -0.97
C ASN A 136 11.78 -24.15 0.17
N ASP A 137 12.35 -22.98 -0.15
CA ASP A 137 12.73 -22.00 0.85
C ASP A 137 11.62 -20.96 1.01
N VAL A 138 11.10 -20.87 2.22
CA VAL A 138 9.95 -20.04 2.57
C VAL A 138 10.17 -18.56 2.27
N LYS A 139 11.41 -18.05 2.40
CA LYS A 139 11.69 -16.64 2.11
C LYS A 139 11.55 -16.32 0.62
N CYS A 140 11.81 -17.28 -0.26
CA CYS A 140 11.62 -17.12 -1.69
C CYS A 140 10.12 -17.07 -2.06
N TYR A 141 9.27 -17.79 -1.32
CA TYR A 141 7.82 -17.68 -1.47
C TYR A 141 7.31 -16.31 -1.05
N HIS A 142 7.66 -15.85 0.14
CA HIS A 142 7.28 -14.51 0.60
C HIS A 142 7.75 -13.40 -0.34
N ALA A 143 8.94 -13.54 -0.91
CA ALA A 143 9.44 -12.59 -1.92
C ALA A 143 8.62 -12.64 -3.21
N LYS A 144 8.26 -13.83 -3.72
CA LYS A 144 7.35 -13.95 -4.87
C LYS A 144 6.01 -13.28 -4.60
N ASP A 145 5.50 -13.43 -3.39
CA ASP A 145 4.18 -12.92 -3.01
C ASP A 145 4.11 -11.38 -3.02
N LEU A 146 5.24 -10.66 -2.90
CA LEU A 146 5.30 -9.21 -3.18
C LEU A 146 5.00 -8.85 -4.64
N LEU A 147 5.04 -9.80 -5.54
CA LEU A 147 4.76 -9.61 -6.96
C LEU A 147 3.40 -10.21 -7.34
N VAL A 148 3.04 -11.37 -6.81
CA VAL A 148 1.83 -12.09 -7.22
C VAL A 148 0.57 -11.46 -6.62
N HIS A 149 0.50 -11.20 -5.31
CA HIS A 149 -0.68 -10.55 -4.71
C HIS A 149 -1.07 -9.21 -5.37
N PRO A 150 -0.15 -8.25 -5.62
CA PRO A 150 -0.56 -7.01 -6.30
C PRO A 150 -0.97 -7.25 -7.76
N ALA A 151 -0.42 -8.27 -8.44
CA ALA A 151 -0.90 -8.66 -9.76
C ALA A 151 -2.33 -9.26 -9.67
N THR A 152 -2.63 -10.03 -8.63
CA THR A 152 -3.97 -10.56 -8.35
C THR A 152 -4.97 -9.44 -8.04
N VAL A 153 -4.59 -8.44 -7.24
CA VAL A 153 -5.40 -7.21 -7.06
C VAL A 153 -5.70 -6.54 -8.41
N ALA A 154 -4.69 -6.42 -9.28
CA ALA A 154 -4.88 -5.84 -10.61
C ALA A 154 -5.85 -6.67 -11.47
N VAL A 155 -5.76 -8.00 -11.42
CA VAL A 155 -6.67 -8.92 -12.11
C VAL A 155 -8.10 -8.78 -11.57
N ILE A 156 -8.29 -8.81 -10.26
CA ILE A 156 -9.59 -8.64 -9.61
C ILE A 156 -10.23 -7.32 -10.05
N ALA A 157 -9.49 -6.22 -9.90
CA ALA A 157 -9.99 -4.88 -10.21
C ALA A 157 -10.25 -4.66 -11.72
N ASN A 158 -9.65 -5.45 -12.61
CA ASN A 158 -9.87 -5.35 -14.05
C ASN A 158 -10.99 -6.28 -14.56
N ARG A 159 -11.17 -7.44 -13.93
CA ARG A 159 -11.97 -8.54 -14.49
C ARG A 159 -13.27 -8.80 -13.73
N LEU A 160 -13.32 -8.52 -12.43
CA LEU A 160 -14.46 -8.81 -11.58
C LEU A 160 -15.41 -7.62 -11.44
N PRO A 161 -16.70 -7.85 -11.12
CA PRO A 161 -17.65 -6.78 -10.86
C PRO A 161 -17.25 -5.94 -9.64
N GLU A 162 -17.44 -4.62 -9.72
CA GLU A 162 -17.21 -3.71 -8.60
C GLU A 162 -18.30 -3.86 -7.53
N ASN A 163 -18.12 -4.84 -6.63
CA ASN A 163 -19.03 -5.18 -5.54
C ASN A 163 -18.26 -5.43 -4.22
N ASN A 164 -18.99 -5.70 -3.14
CA ASN A 164 -18.38 -5.91 -1.81
C ASN A 164 -17.48 -7.15 -1.74
N GLU A 165 -17.80 -8.20 -2.51
CA GLU A 165 -17.03 -9.44 -2.53
C GLU A 165 -15.66 -9.21 -3.16
N SER A 166 -15.62 -8.59 -4.35
CA SER A 166 -14.37 -8.26 -5.02
C SER A 166 -13.54 -7.22 -4.24
N ARG A 167 -14.20 -6.30 -3.52
CA ARG A 167 -13.49 -5.39 -2.60
C ARG A 167 -12.86 -6.12 -1.41
N ALA A 168 -13.53 -7.13 -0.86
CA ALA A 168 -12.95 -7.96 0.20
C ALA A 168 -11.74 -8.75 -0.30
N MET A 169 -11.82 -9.34 -1.50
CA MET A 169 -10.67 -10.00 -2.13
C MET A 169 -9.49 -9.03 -2.29
N ILE A 170 -9.73 -7.82 -2.83
CA ILE A 170 -8.68 -6.80 -2.96
C ILE A 170 -8.04 -6.46 -1.62
N HIS A 171 -8.85 -6.33 -0.56
CA HIS A 171 -8.37 -6.04 0.78
C HIS A 171 -7.47 -7.17 1.31
N ASP A 172 -7.88 -8.42 1.12
CA ASP A 172 -7.14 -9.57 1.65
C ASP A 172 -5.80 -9.73 0.92
N GLU A 173 -5.80 -9.66 -0.41
CA GLU A 173 -4.59 -9.69 -1.22
C GLU A 173 -3.59 -8.58 -0.82
N ILE A 174 -4.05 -7.33 -0.67
CA ILE A 174 -3.16 -6.23 -0.32
C ILE A 174 -2.72 -6.25 1.15
N ALA A 175 -3.50 -6.87 2.04
CA ALA A 175 -3.08 -7.10 3.41
C ALA A 175 -1.96 -8.15 3.47
N GLU A 176 -2.03 -9.20 2.65
CA GLU A 176 -0.98 -10.22 2.53
C GLU A 176 0.31 -9.62 1.95
N VAL A 177 0.22 -8.69 0.98
CA VAL A 177 1.40 -7.92 0.50
C VAL A 177 2.15 -7.27 1.66
N LEU A 178 1.45 -6.55 2.53
CA LEU A 178 2.08 -5.83 3.64
C LEU A 178 2.68 -6.78 4.69
N GLU A 179 2.11 -7.97 4.86
CA GLU A 179 2.66 -8.97 5.76
C GLU A 179 3.92 -9.63 5.18
N HIS A 180 3.89 -10.02 3.91
CA HIS A 180 5.06 -10.53 3.22
C HIS A 180 6.17 -9.48 3.14
N LEU A 181 5.85 -8.20 2.98
CA LEU A 181 6.84 -7.12 2.90
C LEU A 181 7.73 -7.10 4.14
N LYS A 182 7.14 -7.23 5.34
CA LYS A 182 7.89 -7.27 6.60
C LYS A 182 8.84 -8.46 6.64
N GLN A 183 8.38 -9.64 6.21
CA GLN A 183 9.15 -10.88 6.22
C GLN A 183 10.33 -10.80 5.23
N VAL A 184 10.08 -10.24 4.05
CA VAL A 184 11.09 -10.03 3.01
C VAL A 184 12.13 -9.00 3.45
N GLN A 185 11.72 -7.89 4.06
CA GLN A 185 12.65 -6.90 4.61
C GLN A 185 13.55 -7.52 5.69
N GLN A 186 12.99 -8.33 6.60
CA GLN A 186 13.77 -9.05 7.61
C GLN A 186 14.78 -10.01 6.99
N ALA A 187 14.38 -10.75 5.94
CA ALA A 187 15.26 -11.66 5.20
C ALA A 187 16.22 -10.95 4.21
N SER A 188 16.09 -9.63 4.03
CA SER A 188 16.98 -8.81 3.18
C SER A 188 18.19 -8.26 3.93
N VAL A 189 18.15 -8.24 5.27
CA VAL A 189 19.28 -7.78 6.09
C VAL A 189 20.36 -8.86 6.06
N ARG A 190 21.49 -8.56 5.43
CA ARG A 190 22.67 -9.43 5.47
C ARG A 190 23.14 -9.55 6.93
N ASN A 191 23.16 -10.77 7.47
CA ASN A 191 23.91 -11.09 8.69
C ASN A 191 25.42 -11.00 8.46
#